data_AF-A0A5M5BU39-F1
#
_entry.id   AF-A0A5M5BU39-F1
#
_cell.length_a   1.000
_cell.length_b   1.000
_cell.length_c   1.000
_cell.angle_alpha   90.00
_cell.angle_beta   90.00
_cell.angle_gamma   90.00
#
_symmetry.space_group_name_H-M   'P 1'
#
loop_
_entity.id
_entity.type
_entity.pdbx_description
1 polymer ?
#
loop_
_entity_poly.entity_id
_entity_poly.type
_entity_poly.pdbx_seq_one_letter_code
_entity_poly.pdbx_strand_id
1 'polypeptide(L)'
;DDSAICINAPCDYLVMNSVSNLKRTLTYLQKYTYIHCYLDNDLAGQKTVETIAGMYGRCVYNESNCYAGYKDLNDYLRGKKQ
;
A
#
# COMPACT_ATOMS: atom_id res chain seq x y z
N ASP A 1 -14.51 -0.61 -13.36
CA ASP A 1 -15.20 -0.89 -12.10
C ASP A 1 -14.16 -0.82 -11.01
N ASP A 2 -13.95 0.38 -10.45
CA ASP A 2 -12.89 0.65 -9.47
C ASP A 2 -13.19 0.05 -8.08
N SER A 3 -14.33 -0.63 -7.95
CA SER A 3 -14.79 -1.32 -6.75
C SER A 3 -13.85 -2.42 -6.28
N ALA A 4 -12.91 -2.87 -7.13
CA ALA A 4 -11.89 -3.85 -6.78
C ALA A 4 -10.75 -3.30 -5.89
N ILE A 5 -10.52 -1.98 -5.88
CA ILE A 5 -9.43 -1.34 -5.13
C ILE A 5 -9.91 -0.70 -3.83
N CYS A 6 -11.21 -0.44 -3.69
CA CYS A 6 -11.76 0.25 -2.53
C CYS A 6 -12.08 -0.73 -1.39
N ILE A 7 -11.66 -0.37 -0.17
CA ILE A 7 -12.10 -1.06 1.05
C ILE A 7 -13.47 -0.50 1.44
N ASN A 8 -14.50 -1.36 1.46
CA ASN A 8 -15.86 -0.97 1.84
C ASN A 8 -16.06 -0.97 3.37
N ALA A 9 -15.17 -0.30 4.09
CA ALA A 9 -15.21 -0.14 5.55
C ALA A 9 -14.55 1.19 5.96
N PRO A 10 -14.94 1.79 7.10
CA PRO A 10 -14.25 2.97 7.63
C PRO A 10 -12.77 2.68 7.88
N CYS A 11 -11.89 3.51 7.33
CA CYS A 11 -10.45 3.35 7.46
C CYS A 11 -9.73 4.71 7.54
N ASP A 12 -8.51 4.67 8.08
CA ASP A 12 -7.60 5.81 8.07
C ASP A 12 -6.63 5.69 6.90
N TYR A 13 -6.20 6.82 6.35
CA TYR A 13 -5.20 6.88 5.29
C TYR A 13 -3.88 7.45 5.81
N LEU A 14 -2.78 6.75 5.53
CA LEU A 14 -1.45 7.20 5.86
C LEU A 14 -0.62 7.37 4.58
N VAL A 15 -0.45 8.63 4.16
CA VAL A 15 0.35 8.98 2.98
C VAL A 15 1.80 9.21 3.41
N MET A 16 2.71 8.33 3.01
CA MET A 16 4.12 8.41 3.42
C MET A 16 4.93 9.47 2.66
N ASN A 17 4.45 9.91 1.49
CA ASN A 17 5.16 10.71 0.47
C ASN A 17 6.40 10.03 -0.14
N SER A 18 7.09 9.16 0.60
CA SER A 18 8.24 8.38 0.15
C SER A 18 8.46 7.17 1.06
N VAL A 19 9.02 6.09 0.51
CA VAL A 19 9.46 4.90 1.28
C VAL A 19 10.53 5.22 2.32
N SER A 20 11.25 6.35 2.19
CA SER A 20 12.18 6.85 3.20
C SER A 20 11.52 7.08 4.56
N ASN A 21 10.22 7.34 4.58
CA ASN A 21 9.47 7.63 5.79
C ASN A 21 8.97 6.36 6.50
N LEU A 22 9.30 5.17 5.99
CA LEU A 22 8.85 3.88 6.49
C LEU A 22 9.07 3.72 8.00
N LYS A 23 10.24 4.10 8.53
CA LYS A 23 10.53 3.96 9.98
C LYS A 23 9.48 4.66 10.86
N ARG A 24 9.05 5.85 10.45
CA ARG A 24 8.01 6.61 11.16
C ARG A 24 6.63 6.00 10.91
N THR A 25 6.35 5.58 9.69
CA THR A 25 5.10 4.87 9.35
C THR A 25 4.91 3.64 10.22
N LEU A 26 5.96 2.81 10.38
CA LEU A 26 5.91 1.61 11.21
C LEU A 26 5.41 1.94 12.63
N THR A 27 5.90 3.00 13.27
CA THR A 27 5.41 3.36 14.62
C THR A 27 3.91 3.70 14.67
N TYR A 28 3.35 4.26 13.60
CA TYR A 28 1.91 4.55 13.52
C TYR A 28 1.08 3.30 13.18
N LEU A 29 1.66 2.32 12.50
CA LEU A 29 0.96 1.10 12.07
C LEU A 29 0.62 0.16 13.23
N GLN A 30 1.33 0.26 14.38
CA GLN A 30 1.13 -0.61 15.54
C GLN A 30 -0.31 -0.63 16.10
N LYS A 31 -1.08 0.45 15.90
CA LYS A 31 -2.46 0.56 16.38
C LYS A 31 -3.50 -0.06 15.45
N TYR A 32 -3.11 -0.54 14.27
CA TYR A 32 -4.03 -1.06 13.26
C TYR A 32 -4.01 -2.58 13.19
N THR A 33 -5.19 -3.16 13.08
CA THR A 33 -5.38 -4.62 12.93
C THR A 33 -5.35 -5.07 11.46
N TYR A 34 -5.61 -4.17 10.53
CA TYR A 34 -5.58 -4.42 9.09
C TYR A 34 -4.81 -3.30 8.41
N ILE A 35 -3.79 -3.67 7.63
CA ILE A 35 -2.90 -2.75 6.94
C ILE A 35 -2.94 -3.09 5.46
N HIS A 36 -3.58 -2.23 4.67
CA HIS A 36 -3.62 -2.38 3.22
C HIS A 36 -2.56 -1.46 2.60
N CYS A 37 -1.58 -2.05 1.92
CA CYS A 37 -0.48 -1.34 1.33
C CYS A 37 -0.75 -1.05 -0.14
N TYR A 38 -0.90 0.23 -0.47
CA TYR A 38 -0.99 0.77 -1.82
C TYR A 38 0.31 1.50 -2.17
N LEU A 39 1.35 0.74 -2.51
CA LEU A 39 2.68 1.28 -2.84
C LEU A 39 2.98 1.15 -4.34
N ASP A 40 4.03 1.83 -4.79
CA ASP A 40 4.50 1.76 -6.17
C ASP A 40 4.82 0.30 -6.57
N ASN A 41 4.51 -0.07 -7.81
CA ASN A 41 4.81 -1.39 -8.39
C ASN A 41 6.27 -1.52 -8.81
N ASP A 42 7.18 -0.94 -8.02
CA ASP A 42 8.62 -1.06 -8.18
C ASP A 42 9.25 -1.88 -7.05
N LEU A 43 10.56 -2.10 -7.15
CA LEU A 43 11.30 -2.87 -6.15
C LEU A 43 11.29 -2.21 -4.76
N ALA A 44 11.19 -0.88 -4.70
CA ALA A 44 11.19 -0.15 -3.43
C ALA A 44 9.84 -0.30 -2.71
N GLY A 45 8.73 -0.21 -3.45
CA GLY A 45 7.40 -0.52 -2.95
C GLY A 45 7.28 -1.96 -2.47
N GLN A 46 7.73 -2.94 -3.27
CA GLN A 46 7.70 -4.37 -2.89
C GLN A 46 8.46 -4.65 -1.59
N LYS A 47 9.72 -4.18 -1.48
CA LYS A 47 10.53 -4.33 -0.26
C LYS A 47 9.90 -3.66 0.95
N THR A 48 9.19 -2.55 0.74
CA THR A 48 8.49 -1.84 1.81
C THR A 48 7.34 -2.69 2.33
N VAL A 49 6.52 -3.28 1.45
CA VAL A 49 5.44 -4.20 1.87
C VAL A 49 6.01 -5.42 2.60
N GLU A 50 7.08 -6.03 2.10
CA GLU A 50 7.75 -7.16 2.76
C GLU A 50 8.24 -6.79 4.17
N THR A 51 8.80 -5.59 4.33
CA THR A 51 9.25 -5.09 5.65
C THR A 51 8.08 -4.91 6.60
N ILE A 52 6.96 -4.33 6.14
CA ILE A 52 5.75 -4.14 6.94
C ILE A 52 5.15 -5.52 7.31
N ALA A 53 5.08 -6.44 6.36
CA ALA A 53 4.61 -7.81 6.57
C ALA A 53 5.53 -8.60 7.54
N GLY A 54 6.84 -8.40 7.48
CA GLY A 54 7.79 -9.00 8.42
C GLY A 54 7.59 -8.53 9.86
N MET A 55 7.12 -7.29 10.06
CA MET A 55 6.85 -6.75 11.40
C MET A 55 5.43 -7.03 11.91
N TYR A 56 4.42 -6.96 11.05
CA TYR A 56 2.99 -7.02 11.43
C TYR A 56 2.29 -8.33 11.00
N GLY A 57 3.00 -9.22 10.33
CA GLY A 57 2.53 -10.56 9.96
C GLY A 57 1.34 -10.54 9.01
N ARG A 58 0.37 -11.44 9.28
CA ARG A 58 -0.80 -11.69 8.42
C ARG A 58 -1.83 -10.55 8.36
N CYS A 59 -1.60 -9.47 9.09
CA CYS A 59 -2.45 -8.29 9.09
C CYS A 59 -2.18 -7.35 7.91
N VAL A 60 -1.19 -7.67 7.07
CA VAL A 60 -0.71 -6.83 5.96
C VAL A 60 -1.17 -7.41 4.63
N TYR A 61 -1.81 -6.58 3.82
CA TYR A 61 -2.34 -6.93 2.51
C TYR A 61 -1.62 -6.10 1.45
N ASN A 62 -1.03 -6.79 0.46
CA ASN A 62 -0.44 -6.11 -0.69
C ASN A 62 -1.53 -5.87 -1.74
N GLU A 63 -1.97 -4.62 -1.86
CA GLU A 63 -2.99 -4.22 -2.84
C GLU A 63 -2.39 -3.81 -4.17
N SER A 64 -1.06 -3.84 -4.31
CA SER A 64 -0.38 -3.44 -5.55
C SER A 64 -0.74 -4.32 -6.75
N ASN A 65 -1.16 -5.57 -6.48
CA ASN A 65 -1.68 -6.51 -7.45
C ASN A 65 -2.98 -6.02 -8.12
N CYS A 66 -3.80 -5.24 -7.41
CA CYS A 66 -5.09 -4.75 -7.92
C CYS A 66 -4.92 -3.72 -9.06
N TYR A 67 -3.74 -3.12 -9.16
CA TYR A 67 -3.33 -2.24 -10.26
C TYR A 67 -2.07 -2.74 -10.96
N ALA A 68 -1.96 -4.07 -11.15
CA ALA A 68 -0.89 -4.65 -11.94
C ALA A 68 -0.87 -4.08 -13.38
N GLY A 69 0.32 -3.70 -13.87
CA GLY A 69 0.50 -3.03 -15.16
C GLY A 69 0.46 -1.50 -15.12
N TYR A 70 0.31 -0.93 -13.92
CA TYR A 70 0.47 0.50 -13.66
C TYR A 70 1.66 0.72 -12.72
N LYS A 71 2.32 1.87 -12.86
CA LYS A 71 3.46 2.21 -12.02
C LYS A 71 3.06 2.35 -10.55
N ASP A 72 1.94 3.00 -10.30
CA ASP A 72 1.43 3.29 -8.98
C ASP A 72 -0.10 3.46 -9.01
N LEU A 73 -0.70 3.63 -7.83
CA LEU A 73 -2.14 3.81 -7.70
C LEU A 73 -2.63 5.09 -8.40
N ASN A 74 -1.83 6.15 -8.45
CA ASN A 74 -2.23 7.40 -9.11
C ASN A 74 -2.32 7.20 -10.62
N ASP A 75 -1.37 6.47 -11.21
CA ASP A 75 -1.40 6.13 -12.63
C ASP A 75 -2.59 5.24 -12.98
N TYR A 76 -2.94 4.28 -12.11
CA TYR A 76 -4.19 3.51 -12.24
C TYR A 76 -5.43 4.40 -12.26
N LEU A 77 -5.59 5.25 -11.25
CA LEU A 77 -6.75 6.15 -11.12
C LEU A 77 -6.87 7.14 -12.28
N ARG A 78 -5.75 7.44 -12.95
CA ARG A 78 -5.69 8.32 -14.12
C ARG A 78 -5.75 7.59 -15.46
N GLY A 79 -5.82 6.25 -15.45
CA GLY A 79 -5.84 5.43 -16.66
C GLY A 79 -4.52 5.43 -17.44
N LYS A 80 -3.39 5.74 -16.81
CA LYS A 80 -2.06 5.77 -17.43
C LYS A 80 -1.37 4.41 -17.31
N LYS A 81 -1.57 3.54 -18.30
CA LYS A 81 -0.84 2.27 -18.37
C LYS A 81 0.64 2.50 -18.66
N GLN A 82 1.47 1.63 -18.07
CA GLN A 82 2.91 1.63 -18.24
C GLN A 82 3.34 0.78 -19.43
#